data_AF-A0AA96S8F0-F1
#
_entry.id   AF-A0AA96S8F0-F1
#
_cell.length_a   1.000
_cell.length_b   1.000
_cell.length_c   1.000
_cell.angle_alpha   90.00
_cell.angle_beta   90.00
_cell.angle_gamma   90.00
#
_symmetry.space_group_name_H-M   'P 1'
#
loop_
_entity.id
_entity.type
_entity.pdbx_description
1 polymer ?
#
loop_
_entity_poly.entity_id
_entity_poly.type
_entity_poly.pdbx_seq_one_letter_code
_entity_poly.pdbx_strand_id
1 'polypeptide(L)'
;MGRDYGLCLWSFGDISVEEKCKLAKEIGVDGVEVQGDLTQDPRELADILSKYELKILSVIPDNVDISSDNKEITLIKLMGCVS
;
A
#
# COMPACT_ATOMS: atom_id res chain seq x y z
N MET A 1 -14.76 11.47 17.67
CA MET A 1 -13.71 11.20 16.65
C MET A 1 -13.49 9.70 16.67
N GLY A 2 -13.83 8.99 15.59
CA GLY A 2 -13.66 7.53 15.48
C GLY A 2 -12.20 7.17 15.23
N ARG A 3 -11.80 5.93 15.55
CA ARG A 3 -10.53 5.37 15.08
C ARG A 3 -10.71 4.91 13.65
N ASP A 4 -9.75 5.25 12.78
CA ASP A 4 -9.69 4.66 11.44
C ASP A 4 -9.26 3.20 11.55
N TYR A 5 -9.95 2.32 10.83
CA TYR A 5 -9.61 0.91 10.66
C TYR A 5 -9.06 0.69 9.26
N GLY A 6 -8.03 -0.14 9.15
CA GLY A 6 -7.43 -0.47 7.87
C GLY A 6 -6.86 -1.87 7.81
N LEU A 7 -6.48 -2.25 6.60
CA LEU A 7 -5.86 -3.54 6.31
C LEU A 7 -4.74 -3.41 5.30
N CYS A 8 -3.87 -4.40 5.26
CA CYS A 8 -2.85 -4.52 4.26
C CYS A 8 -3.42 -5.11 2.95
N LEU A 9 -3.22 -4.46 1.81
CA LEU A 9 -3.75 -5.00 0.54
C LEU A 9 -3.19 -6.38 0.18
N TRP A 10 -1.97 -6.72 0.63
CA TRP A 10 -1.37 -8.04 0.42
C TRP A 10 -2.01 -9.16 1.23
N SER A 11 -2.89 -8.86 2.20
CA SER A 11 -3.67 -9.88 2.92
C SER A 11 -4.61 -10.68 2.02
N PHE A 12 -5.01 -10.12 0.88
CA PHE A 12 -5.87 -10.79 -0.10
C PHE A 12 -5.12 -11.69 -1.09
N GLY A 13 -3.78 -11.73 -1.04
CA GLY A 13 -2.96 -12.56 -1.92
C GLY A 13 -2.88 -12.04 -3.35
N ASP A 14 -2.76 -12.97 -4.31
CA ASP A 14 -2.45 -12.69 -5.71
C ASP A 14 -3.72 -12.45 -6.55
N ILE A 15 -4.46 -11.40 -6.20
CA ILE A 15 -5.58 -10.87 -6.98
C ILE A 15 -5.30 -9.42 -7.39
N SER A 16 -6.06 -8.91 -8.37
CA SER A 16 -5.88 -7.55 -8.89
C SER A 16 -6.09 -6.49 -7.80
N VAL A 17 -5.37 -5.37 -7.91
CA VAL A 17 -5.51 -4.22 -6.97
C VAL A 17 -6.96 -3.75 -6.89
N GLU A 18 -7.68 -3.73 -8.01
CA GLU A 18 -9.08 -3.33 -8.05
C GLU A 18 -9.97 -4.29 -7.24
N GLU A 19 -9.79 -5.61 -7.36
CA GLU A 19 -10.56 -6.58 -6.56
C GLU A 19 -10.21 -6.49 -5.07
N LYS A 20 -8.94 -6.24 -4.73
CA LYS A 20 -8.52 -5.97 -3.34
C LYS A 20 -9.23 -4.75 -2.75
N CYS A 21 -9.29 -3.66 -3.51
CA CYS A 21 -9.96 -2.43 -3.07
C CYS A 21 -11.47 -2.61 -2.91
N LYS A 22 -12.10 -3.36 -3.82
CA LYS A 22 -13.51 -3.74 -3.71
C LYS A 22 -13.78 -4.55 -2.45
N LEU A 23 -12.98 -5.59 -2.18
CA LEU A 23 -13.11 -6.39 -0.95
C LEU A 23 -12.89 -5.56 0.32
N ALA A 24 -11.90 -4.66 0.32
CA ALA A 24 -11.66 -3.76 1.45
C ALA A 24 -12.88 -2.86 1.72
N LYS A 25 -13.50 -2.31 0.67
CA LYS A 25 -14.73 -1.52 0.81
C LYS A 25 -15.90 -2.34 1.34
N GLU A 26 -16.05 -3.59 0.86
CA GLU A 26 -17.09 -4.52 1.34
C GLU A 26 -16.90 -4.91 2.82
N ILE A 27 -15.66 -5.02 3.29
CA ILE A 27 -15.32 -5.22 4.71
C ILE A 27 -15.66 -3.99 5.56
N GLY A 28 -15.64 -2.80 4.96
CA GLY A 28 -15.99 -1.54 5.62
C GLY A 28 -14.82 -0.89 6.38
N VAL A 29 -13.59 -1.08 5.90
CA VAL A 29 -12.43 -0.33 6.42
C VAL A 29 -12.40 1.11 5.91
N ASP A 30 -11.77 2.01 6.67
CA ASP A 30 -11.60 3.42 6.31
C ASP A 30 -10.44 3.64 5.32
N GLY A 31 -9.49 2.70 5.28
CA GLY A 31 -8.32 2.80 4.41
C GLY A 31 -7.50 1.53 4.33
N VAL A 32 -6.43 1.60 3.55
CA VAL A 32 -5.56 0.46 3.27
C VAL A 32 -4.10 0.85 3.30
N GLU A 33 -3.25 -0.12 3.60
CA GLU A 33 -1.81 -0.05 3.40
C GLU A 33 -1.47 -0.61 2.03
N VAL A 34 -0.68 0.16 1.27
CA VAL A 34 -0.27 -0.20 -0.08
C VAL A 34 1.19 -0.63 -0.09
N GLN A 35 1.50 -1.65 -0.90
CA GLN A 35 2.89 -2.06 -1.12
C GLN A 35 3.52 -1.10 -2.13
N GLY A 36 4.70 -0.59 -1.81
CA GLY A 36 5.50 0.26 -2.68
C GLY A 36 6.12 -0.57 -3.79
N ASP A 37 5.50 -0.54 -4.96
CA ASP A 37 5.92 -1.22 -6.18
C ASP A 37 6.28 -0.17 -7.25
N LEU A 38 7.55 -0.12 -7.64
CA LEU A 38 8.06 0.85 -8.63
C LEU A 38 7.57 0.57 -10.06
N THR A 39 6.97 -0.60 -10.30
CA THR A 39 6.42 -0.97 -11.61
C THR A 39 4.99 -0.48 -11.81
N GLN A 40 4.31 -0.03 -10.76
CA GLN A 40 2.94 0.49 -10.81
C GLN A 40 2.91 2.00 -11.07
N ASP A 41 1.91 2.47 -11.84
CA ASP A 41 1.64 3.91 -11.94
C ASP A 41 0.91 4.39 -10.68
N PRO A 42 1.51 5.30 -9.89
CA PRO A 42 0.88 5.81 -8.67
C PRO A 42 -0.44 6.56 -8.93
N ARG A 43 -0.65 7.10 -10.13
CA ARG A 43 -1.90 7.77 -10.51
C ARG A 43 -3.02 6.77 -10.70
N GLU A 44 -2.76 5.67 -11.41
CA GLU A 44 -3.75 4.61 -11.59
C GLU A 44 -4.15 3.99 -10.25
N LEU A 45 -3.17 3.76 -9.36
CA LEU A 45 -3.44 3.28 -8.00
C LEU A 45 -4.31 4.26 -7.21
N ALA A 46 -3.99 5.56 -7.26
CA ALA A 46 -4.77 6.59 -6.58
C ALA A 46 -6.21 6.68 -7.11
N ASP A 47 -6.40 6.57 -8.43
CA ASP A 47 -7.72 6.58 -9.07
C ASP A 47 -8.57 5.37 -8.63
N ILE A 48 -7.96 4.18 -8.58
CA ILE A 48 -8.61 2.96 -8.07
C ILE A 48 -9.00 3.15 -6.60
N LEU A 49 -8.09 3.61 -5.74
CA LEU A 49 -8.38 3.81 -4.32
C LEU A 49 -9.50 4.84 -4.10
N SER A 50 -9.47 5.94 -4.86
CA SER A 50 -10.50 6.98 -4.83
C SER A 50 -11.86 6.45 -5.26
N LYS A 51 -11.91 5.55 -6.26
CA LYS A 51 -13.16 4.90 -6.71
C LYS A 51 -13.86 4.12 -5.59
N TYR A 52 -13.10 3.56 -4.65
CA TYR A 52 -13.64 2.81 -3.50
C TYR A 52 -13.67 3.62 -2.20
N GLU A 53 -13.33 4.91 -2.26
CA GLU A 53 -13.27 5.82 -1.10
C GLU A 53 -12.34 5.31 0.02
N LEU A 54 -11.23 4.67 -0.35
CA LEU A 54 -10.25 4.14 0.60
C LEU A 54 -9.12 5.16 0.83
N LYS A 55 -8.85 5.48 2.09
CA LYS A 55 -7.66 6.27 2.46
C LYS A 55 -6.39 5.45 2.27
N ILE A 56 -5.30 6.09 1.85
CA ILE A 56 -3.95 5.51 1.97
C ILE A 56 -3.49 5.74 3.40
N LEU A 57 -3.34 4.67 4.18
CA LEU A 57 -2.89 4.76 5.58
C LEU A 57 -1.37 4.71 5.69
N SER A 58 -0.71 3.91 4.84
CA SER A 58 0.73 3.80 4.75
C SER A 58 1.16 3.24 3.39
N VAL A 59 2.41 3.50 2.99
CA VAL A 59 3.06 2.91 1.82
C VAL A 59 4.27 2.11 2.31
N ILE A 60 4.23 0.79 2.18
CA ILE A 60 5.28 -0.10 2.70
C ILE A 60 6.17 -0.58 1.54
N PRO A 61 7.47 -0.26 1.51
CA PRO A 61 8.36 -0.67 0.41
C PRO A 61 8.42 -2.20 0.29
N ASP A 62 8.42 -2.70 -0.96
CA ASP A 62 8.54 -4.13 -1.20
C ASP A 62 9.94 -4.66 -0.85
N ASN A 63 9.96 -5.68 0.01
CA ASN A 63 11.09 -6.54 0.35
C ASN A 63 12.47 -5.87 0.38
N VAL A 64 12.61 -4.84 1.23
CA VAL A 64 13.90 -4.21 1.51
C VAL A 64 14.67 -5.04 2.55
N ASP A 65 15.80 -5.63 2.17
CA ASP A 65 16.79 -6.12 3.14
C ASP A 65 17.51 -4.93 3.76
N ILE A 66 16.94 -4.43 4.85
CA ILE A 66 17.43 -3.26 5.60
C ILE A 66 18.83 -3.51 6.19
N SER A 67 19.22 -4.78 6.35
CA SER A 67 20.52 -5.19 6.90
C SER A 67 21.58 -5.48 5.84
N SER A 68 21.25 -5.32 4.56
CA SER A 68 22.19 -5.60 3.48
C SER A 68 23.38 -4.63 3.48
N ASP A 69 24.60 -5.16 3.34
CA ASP A 69 25.81 -4.37 3.14
C ASP A 69 25.86 -3.71 1.74
N ASN A 70 24.90 -4.05 0.86
CA ASN A 70 24.78 -3.46 -0.47
C ASN A 70 24.12 -2.08 -0.40
N LYS A 71 24.89 -1.06 -0.79
CA LYS A 71 24.47 0.36 -0.75
C LYS A 71 23.31 0.69 -1.69
N GLU A 72 23.10 -0.07 -2.77
CA GLU A 72 21.93 0.14 -3.65
C GLU A 72 20.64 -0.31 -2.97
N ILE A 73 20.65 -1.43 -2.25
CA ILE A 73 19.50 -1.95 -1.49
C ILE A 73 19.14 -0.99 -0.34
N THR A 74 20.16 -0.33 0.21
CA THR A 74 20.01 0.66 1.29
C THR A 74 19.44 2.01 0.80
N LEU A 75 19.31 2.30 -0.50
CA LEU A 75 18.82 3.61 -0.96
C LEU A 75 17.28 3.72 -0.96
N ILE A 76 16.57 2.60 -1.12
CA ILE A 76 15.10 2.52 -1.00
C ILE A 76 14.63 2.86 0.44
N LYS A 77 15.56 2.76 1.40
CA LYS A 77 15.43 2.96 2.86
C LYS A 77 14.76 4.25 3.34
N LEU A 78 14.81 5.34 2.58
CA LEU A 78 14.38 6.66 3.06
C LEU A 78 13.03 7.12 2.50
N MET A 79 12.53 6.49 1.43
CA MET A 79 11.32 6.97 0.77
C MET A 79 10.02 6.39 1.35
N GLY A 80 10.07 5.21 2.00
CA GLY A 80 8.90 4.56 2.61
C GLY A 80 8.56 4.97 4.04
N CYS A 81 9.37 5.83 4.68
CA CYS A 81 9.14 6.30 6.06
C CYS A 81 8.65 7.75 6.15
N VAL A 82 8.36 8.40 5.02
CA VAL A 82 7.82 9.77 5.03
C VAL A 82 6.30 9.68 4.92
N SER A 83 5.67 9.57 6.09
CA SER A 83 4.25 9.89 6.31
C SER A 83 4.11 11.38 6.63
#